data_AF-A0AAV1THJ4-F1
#
_entry.id   AF-A0AAV1THJ4-F1
#
_cell.length_a   1.000
_cell.length_b   1.000
_cell.length_c   1.000
_cell.angle_alpha   90.00
_cell.angle_beta   90.00
_cell.angle_gamma   90.00
#
_symmetry.space_group_name_H-M   'P 1'
#
loop_
_entity.id
_entity.type
_entity.pdbx_description
1 polymer ?
#
loop_
_entity_poly.entity_id
_entity_poly.type
_entity_poly.pdbx_seq_one_letter_code
_entity_poly.pdbx_strand_id
1 'polypeptide(L)' 'MKMNSLGGSKYLLLIVDEASGFMKGFCLRVKSESENYITRYIKMVQAQFGKKVKLV' A
#
# COMPACT_ATOMS: atom_id res chain seq x y z
N MET A 1 4.11 -27.53 -2.61
CA MET A 1 2.85 -27.22 -1.90
C MET A 1 2.34 -25.88 -2.43
N LYS A 2 1.19 -25.83 -3.12
CA LYS A 2 0.59 -24.54 -3.50
C LYS A 2 0.03 -23.91 -2.23
N MET A 3 0.75 -22.93 -1.69
CA MET A 3 0.27 -22.17 -0.53
C MET A 3 -0.87 -21.28 -1.01
N ASN A 4 -2.07 -21.49 -0.47
CA ASN A 4 -3.18 -20.61 -0.75
C ASN A 4 -2.81 -19.22 -0.27
N SER A 5 -3.12 -18.21 -1.07
CA SER A 5 -2.89 -16.84 -0.66
C SER A 5 -3.76 -16.49 0.55
N LEU A 6 -3.24 -15.61 1.40
CA LEU A 6 -3.95 -15.12 2.57
C LEU A 6 -5.30 -14.51 2.14
N GLY A 7 -6.40 -15.09 2.60
CA GLY A 7 -7.75 -14.59 2.35
C GLY A 7 -8.19 -14.55 0.88
N GLY A 8 -7.58 -15.35 0.00
CA GLY A 8 -7.89 -15.38 -1.44
C GLY A 8 -7.32 -14.20 -2.23
N SER A 9 -6.43 -13.40 -1.64
CA SER A 9 -5.78 -12.27 -2.30
C SER A 9 -4.81 -12.74 -3.38
N LYS A 10 -4.86 -12.18 -4.58
CA LYS A 10 -3.98 -12.59 -5.69
C LYS A 10 -2.76 -11.69 -5.85
N TYR A 11 -2.75 -10.53 -5.19
CA TYR A 11 -1.73 -9.52 -5.37
C TYR A 11 -1.28 -8.95 -4.01
N LEU A 12 -0.04 -8.49 -3.96
CA LEU A 12 0.53 -7.75 -2.85
C LEU A 12 0.87 -6.33 -3.34
N LEU A 13 0.29 -5.32 -2.72
CA LEU A 13 0.73 -3.93 -2.85
C LEU A 13 1.68 -3.64 -1.70
N LEU A 14 2.89 -3.20 -2.02
CA LEU A 14 3.92 -2.87 -1.05
C LEU A 14 4.33 -1.42 -1.25
N ILE A 15 4.22 -0.62 -0.18
CA ILE A 15 4.68 0.76 -0.16
C ILE A 15 5.92 0.81 0.73
N VAL A 16 7.02 1.35 0.20
CA VAL A 16 8.32 1.42 0.88
C VAL A 16 8.73 2.88 0.99
N ASP A 17 9.08 3.30 2.20
CA ASP A 17 9.86 4.50 2.41
C ASP A 17 11.34 4.13 2.27
N GLU A 18 11.95 4.54 1.16
CA GLU A 18 13.34 4.19 0.84
C GLU A 18 14.34 4.75 1.86
N ALA A 19 14.04 5.89 2.48
CA ALA A 19 14.97 6.54 3.42
C ALA A 19 15.04 5.81 4.76
N SER A 20 13.89 5.34 5.28
CA SER A 20 13.82 4.64 6.56
C SER A 20 13.81 3.11 6.43
N GLY A 21 13.58 2.59 5.23
CA GLY A 21 13.28 1.19 5.00
C GLY A 21 11.92 0.75 5.54
N PHE A 22 11.05 1.68 5.99
CA PHE A 22 9.72 1.34 6.47
C PHE A 22 8.85 0.79 5.35
N MET A 23 8.18 -0.34 5.61
CA MET A 23 7.37 -1.04 4.62
C MET A 23 5.93 -1.19 5.10
N LYS A 24 4.96 -0.91 4.22
CA LYS A 24 3.53 -1.16 4.45
C LYS A 24 2.98 -2.05 3.33
N GLY A 25 2.55 -3.25 3.69
CA GLY A 25 1.96 -4.23 2.75
C GLY A 25 0.44 -4.31 2.84
N PHE A 26 -0.21 -4.49 1.69
CA PHE A 26 -1.65 -4.71 1.54
C PHE A 26 -1.92 -5.91 0.62
N CYS A 27 -2.72 -6.86 1.10
CA CYS A 27 -3.16 -8.00 0.30
C CYS A 27 -4.39 -7.62 -0.52
N LEU A 28 -4.33 -7.76 -1.85
CA LEU A 28 -5.42 -7.40 -2.76
C LEU A 28 -6.00 -8.63 -3.45
N ARG A 29 -7.33 -8.66 -3.63
CA ARG A 29 -8.03 -9.69 -4.41
C ARG A 29 -7.93 -9.43 -5.90
N VAL A 30 -8.01 -8.15 -6.30
CA VAL A 30 -7.89 -7.69 -7.69
C VAL A 30 -6.96 -6.48 -7.79
N LYS A 31 -6.32 -6.28 -8.95
CA LYS A 31 -5.34 -5.18 -9.12
C LYS A 31 -5.97 -3.80 -8.95
N SER A 32 -7.23 -3.61 -9.36
CA SER A 32 -7.93 -2.32 -9.29
C SER A 32 -8.15 -1.81 -7.87
N GLU A 33 -8.05 -2.67 -6.84
CA GLU A 33 -8.11 -2.22 -5.44
C GLU A 33 -6.91 -1.33 -5.06
N SER A 34 -5.79 -1.42 -5.79
CA SER A 34 -4.56 -0.69 -5.46
C SER A 34 -4.77 0.81 -5.38
N GLU A 35 -5.58 1.39 -6.25
CA GLU A 35 -5.84 2.84 -6.31
C GLU A 35 -6.46 3.35 -5.01
N ASN A 36 -7.44 2.62 -4.46
CA ASN A 36 -8.08 2.96 -3.20
C ASN A 36 -7.08 2.84 -2.03
N TYR A 37 -6.25 1.80 -2.00
CA TYR A 37 -5.24 1.62 -0.96
C TYR A 37 -4.14 2.70 -1.01
N ILE A 38 -3.65 3.05 -2.20
CA ILE A 38 -2.67 4.12 -2.41
C ILE A 38 -3.27 5.46 -1.97
N THR A 39 -4.50 5.76 -2.38
CA THR A 39 -5.19 7.00 -1.99
C THR A 39 -5.36 7.11 -0.48
N ARG A 40 -5.76 6.01 0.19
CA ARG A 40 -5.88 5.95 1.65
C ARG A 40 -4.52 6.15 2.33
N TYR A 41 -3.48 5.53 1.82
CA TYR A 41 -2.12 5.68 2.35
C TYR A 41 -1.63 7.13 2.22
N ILE A 42 -1.81 7.76 1.06
CA ILE A 42 -1.45 9.17 0.85
C ILE A 42 -2.19 10.06 1.84
N LYS A 43 -3.51 9.89 2.02
CA LYS A 43 -4.29 10.66 3.01
C LYS A 43 -3.77 10.47 4.43
N MET A 44 -3.43 9.24 4.82
CA MET A 44 -2.87 8.93 6.13
C MET A 44 -1.52 9.64 6.35
N VAL A 45 -0.61 9.56 5.38
CA VAL A 45 0.70 10.23 5.44
C VAL A 45 0.54 11.75 5.49
N GLN A 46 -0.35 12.32 4.67
CA GLN A 46 -0.64 13.75 4.68
C GLN A 46 -1.16 14.22 6.06
N ALA A 47 -2.05 13.44 6.67
CA ALA A 47 -2.56 13.72 8.02
C ALA A 47 -1.46 13.60 9.09
N GLN A 48 -0.58 12.59 8.99
CA GLN A 48 0.50 12.35 9.94
C GLN A 48 1.54 13.48 9.95
N PHE A 49 1.93 13.99 8.78
CA PHE A 49 3.00 14.98 8.65
C PHE A 49 2.48 16.41 8.47
N GLY A 50 1.17 16.62 8.31
CA GLY A 50 0.59 17.93 8.03
C GLY A 50 1.08 18.56 6.72
N LYS A 51 1.59 17.74 5.79
CA LYS A 51 2.18 18.19 4.51
C LYS A 51 1.54 17.44 3.35
N LYS A 52 1.36 18.13 2.23
CA LYS A 52 0.93 17.48 0.99
C LYS A 52 2.07 16.62 0.43
N VAL A 53 1.77 15.36 0.12
CA VAL A 53 2.65 14.50 -0.67
C VAL A 53 2.87 15.16 -2.04
N LYS A 54 4.14 15.30 -2.43
CA LYS A 54 4.54 15.75 -3.76
C LYS A 54 4.58 14.55 -4.68
N LEU A 55 3.86 14.63 -5.80
CA LEU A 55 3.99 13.68 -6.90
C LEU A 55 5.13 14.20 -7.80
N VAL A 56 6.08 13.33 -8.12
CA VAL A 56 7.22 13.63 -9.00
C VAL A 56 7.02 12.87 -10.29
#